data_AF-U4PY52-F1
#
_entry.id   AF-U4PY52-F1
#
_cell.length_a   1.000
_cell.length_b   1.000
_cell.length_c   1.000
_cell.angle_alpha   90.00
_cell.angle_beta   90.00
_cell.angle_gamma   90.00
#
_symmetry.space_group_name_H-M   'P 1'
#
loop_
_entity.id
_entity.type
_entity.pdbx_description
1 polymer ?
#
loop_
_entity_poly.entity_id
_entity_poly.type
_entity_poly.pdbx_seq_one_letter_code
_entity_poly.pdbx_strand_id
1 'polypeptide(L)'
;MREAGMAYGDYSGPDKADKGKEGGSCNRRRCQCAPANWYNHGSLSWYCEDCKEQIYDPIGQRYWKQDFPNATHPMFETRKMMDDRQAS
;
A
#
# COMPACT_ATOMS: atom_id res chain seq x y z
N MET A 1 -9.18 14.84 14.91
CA MET A 1 -7.84 14.84 15.55
C MET A 1 -6.91 14.06 14.63
N ARG A 2 -6.02 14.74 13.90
CA ARG A 2 -4.93 14.08 13.15
C ARG A 2 -3.83 13.81 14.15
N GLU A 3 -3.73 12.57 14.64
CA GLU A 3 -2.60 12.21 15.50
C GLU A 3 -1.31 12.30 14.68
N ALA A 4 -0.34 13.01 15.24
CA ALA A 4 0.95 13.29 14.66
C ALA A 4 1.64 11.98 14.23
N GLY A 5 2.24 12.02 13.04
CA GLY A 5 2.94 10.89 12.44
C GLY A 5 3.95 10.26 13.40
N MET A 6 3.87 8.93 13.54
CA MET A 6 5.03 8.17 13.96
C MET A 6 6.15 8.45 12.94
N ALA A 7 7.20 9.12 13.39
CA ALA A 7 8.39 9.36 12.60
C ALA A 7 8.91 8.04 12.01
N TYR A 8 9.35 8.10 10.75
CA TYR A 8 9.98 6.98 10.06
C TYR A 8 11.17 6.45 10.88
N GLY A 9 11.03 5.29 11.55
CA GLY A 9 12.19 4.59 12.10
C GLY A 9 11.99 3.83 13.41
N ASP A 10 11.10 4.27 14.30
CA ASP A 10 11.20 3.90 15.73
C ASP A 10 10.25 2.79 16.21
N TYR A 11 9.50 2.14 15.31
CA TYR A 11 8.64 1.03 15.73
C TYR A 11 9.39 -0.31 15.78
N SER A 12 9.69 -0.79 16.99
CA SER A 12 10.25 -2.12 17.29
C SER A 12 9.24 -3.09 17.93
N GLY A 13 7.98 -2.66 18.08
CA GLY A 13 6.92 -3.48 18.66
C GLY A 13 6.39 -4.58 17.71
N PRO A 14 5.58 -5.52 18.23
CA PRO A 14 4.92 -6.53 17.41
C PRO A 14 3.97 -5.87 16.41
N ASP A 15 3.86 -6.44 15.21
CA ASP A 15 2.91 -5.96 14.22
C ASP A 15 1.46 -5.98 14.77
N LYS A 16 0.69 -4.93 14.45
CA LYS A 16 -0.73 -4.90 14.77
C LYS A 16 -1.45 -6.07 14.10
N ALA A 17 -2.47 -6.63 14.76
CA ALA A 17 -3.20 -7.80 14.27
C ALA A 17 -3.96 -7.55 12.94
N ASP A 18 -4.15 -6.28 12.58
CA ASP A 18 -4.80 -5.82 11.35
C ASP A 18 -3.79 -5.37 10.26
N LYS A 19 -2.50 -5.61 10.46
CA LYS A 19 -1.46 -5.22 9.50
C LYS A 19 -1.66 -5.87 8.14
N GLY A 20 -1.53 -5.06 7.09
CA GLY A 20 -1.69 -5.45 5.70
C GLY A 20 -3.13 -5.74 5.28
N LYS A 21 -4.13 -5.50 6.14
CA LYS A 21 -5.55 -5.69 5.83
C LYS A 21 -6.20 -4.39 5.35
N GLU A 22 -7.23 -4.51 4.52
CA GLU A 22 -8.03 -3.38 4.03
C GLU A 22 -8.60 -2.56 5.19
N GLY A 23 -8.36 -1.26 5.19
CA GLY A 23 -8.77 -0.34 6.26
C GLY A 23 -7.98 -0.49 7.58
N GLY A 24 -7.13 -1.51 7.70
CA GLY A 24 -6.29 -1.77 8.87
C GLY A 24 -4.96 -1.00 8.85
N SER A 25 -3.92 -1.62 9.42
CA SER A 25 -2.59 -1.02 9.52
C SER A 25 -1.72 -1.32 8.30
N CYS A 26 -0.86 -0.38 7.91
CA CYS A 26 0.01 -0.49 6.74
C CYS A 26 0.93 -1.72 6.78
N ASN A 27 1.05 -2.44 5.66
CA ASN A 27 1.91 -3.63 5.55
C ASN A 27 3.43 -3.35 5.67
N ARG A 28 3.89 -2.12 5.46
CA ARG A 28 5.34 -1.83 5.52
C ARG A 28 5.86 -2.13 6.93
N ARG A 29 6.90 -2.95 7.05
CA ARG A 29 7.40 -3.51 8.32
C ARG A 29 7.49 -2.49 9.47
N ARG A 30 8.07 -1.30 9.23
CA ARG A 30 8.22 -0.25 10.26
C ARG A 30 7.04 0.76 10.33
N CYS A 31 6.03 0.62 9.49
CA CYS A 31 4.87 1.51 9.47
C CYS A 31 3.67 0.79 10.09
N GLN A 32 3.00 1.42 11.05
CA GLN A 32 1.76 0.92 11.67
C GLN A 32 0.58 1.86 11.41
N CYS A 33 0.70 2.75 10.41
CA CYS A 33 -0.31 3.76 10.10
C CYS A 33 -1.58 3.12 9.53
N ALA A 34 -2.72 3.69 9.91
CA ALA A 34 -4.03 3.37 9.35
C ALA A 34 -4.66 4.68 8.81
N PRO A 35 -5.57 4.61 7.84
CA PRO A 35 -6.08 3.40 7.19
C PRO A 35 -5.20 2.91 6.03
N ALA A 36 -5.09 1.60 5.87
CA ALA A 36 -4.45 0.95 4.73
C ALA A 36 -5.46 0.75 3.58
N ASN A 37 -5.56 1.77 2.71
CA ASN A 37 -6.57 1.83 1.63
C ASN A 37 -6.00 1.60 0.22
N TRP A 38 -4.70 1.31 0.11
CA TRP A 38 -4.03 1.05 -1.17
C TRP A 38 -3.55 -0.39 -1.24
N TYR A 39 -4.19 -1.19 -2.09
CA TYR A 39 -3.84 -2.58 -2.34
C TYR A 39 -2.64 -2.66 -3.28
N ASN A 40 -1.57 -3.34 -2.85
CA ASN A 40 -0.40 -3.63 -3.67
C ASN A 40 -0.56 -4.98 -4.37
N HIS A 41 -0.53 -4.99 -5.71
CA HIS A 41 -0.66 -6.21 -6.50
C HIS A 41 0.56 -7.13 -6.47
N GLY A 42 1.76 -6.60 -6.18
CA GLY A 42 2.99 -7.39 -6.05
C GLY A 42 3.12 -8.13 -4.71
N SER A 43 2.61 -7.56 -3.61
CA SER A 43 2.66 -8.16 -2.27
C SER A 43 1.31 -8.65 -1.73
N LEU A 44 0.23 -8.49 -2.50
CA LEU A 44 -1.13 -8.90 -2.15
C LEU A 44 -1.59 -8.37 -0.77
N SER A 45 -1.18 -7.14 -0.44
CA SER A 45 -1.37 -6.55 0.89
C SER A 45 -1.72 -5.07 0.81
N TRP A 46 -2.30 -4.52 1.88
CA TRP A 46 -2.75 -3.13 1.95
C TRP A 46 -1.75 -2.19 2.62
N TYR A 47 -1.64 -0.97 2.08
CA TYR A 47 -0.71 0.07 2.52
C TYR A 47 -1.43 1.39 2.77
N CYS A 48 -0.88 2.21 3.66
CA CYS A 48 -1.29 3.60 3.79
C CYS A 48 -0.81 4.43 2.58
N GLU A 49 -1.38 5.62 2.43
CA GLU A 49 -1.06 6.56 1.35
C GLU A 49 0.44 6.92 1.31
N ASP A 50 1.02 7.34 2.43
CA ASP A 50 2.45 7.72 2.51
C ASP A 50 3.38 6.59 2.02
N CYS A 51 3.10 5.34 2.41
CA CYS A 51 3.91 4.21 2.00
C CYS A 51 3.69 3.86 0.53
N LYS A 52 2.46 3.98 0.02
CA LYS A 52 2.16 3.81 -1.39
C LYS A 52 2.91 4.85 -2.22
N GLU A 53 2.97 6.12 -1.81
CA GLU A 53 3.70 7.16 -2.55
C GLU A 53 5.21 6.90 -2.60
N GLN A 54 5.80 6.41 -1.51
CA GLN A 54 7.23 6.09 -1.48
C GLN A 54 7.59 4.84 -2.30
N ILE A 55 6.70 3.84 -2.33
CA ILE A 55 6.94 2.60 -3.08
C ILE A 55 6.60 2.79 -4.56
N TYR A 56 5.56 3.58 -4.86
CA TYR A 56 5.08 3.85 -6.21
C TYR A 56 5.70 5.12 -6.81
N ASP A 57 6.97 5.37 -6.47
CA ASP A 57 7.79 6.41 -7.06
C ASP A 57 8.11 6.09 -8.55
N PRO A 58 8.79 6.98 -9.30
CA PRO A 58 9.09 6.72 -10.70
C PRO A 58 9.89 5.43 -10.96
N ILE A 59 10.70 4.99 -9.99
CA ILE A 59 11.50 3.76 -10.10
C ILE A 59 10.60 2.55 -9.89
N GLY A 60 9.75 2.55 -8.85
CA GLY A 60 8.77 1.51 -8.59
C GLY A 60 7.77 1.36 -9.74
N GLN A 61 7.32 2.46 -10.32
CA GLN A 61 6.48 2.45 -11.53
C GLN A 61 7.19 1.83 -12.73
N ARG A 62 8.48 2.15 -12.91
CA ARG A 62 9.28 1.56 -13.98
C ARG A 62 9.45 0.06 -13.79
N TYR A 63 9.80 -0.39 -12.58
CA TYR A 63 9.95 -1.82 -12.29
C TYR A 63 8.64 -2.57 -12.44
N TRP A 64 7.52 -2.00 -11.98
CA TRP A 64 6.21 -2.60 -12.20
C TRP A 64 5.92 -2.86 -13.69
N LYS A 65 6.19 -1.87 -14.56
CA LYS A 65 6.00 -2.03 -16.01
C LYS A 65 6.98 -3.02 -16.64
N GLN A 66 8.19 -3.16 -16.10
CA GLN A 66 9.18 -4.10 -16.59
C GLN A 66 8.86 -5.54 -16.19
N ASP A 67 8.47 -5.75 -14.94
CA ASP A 67 8.19 -7.07 -14.37
C ASP A 67 6.80 -7.58 -14.75
N PHE A 68 5.84 -6.67 -14.92
CA PHE A 68 4.45 -6.97 -15.28
C PHE A 68 4.01 -6.21 -16.54
N PRO A 69 4.64 -6.46 -17.70
CA PRO A 69 4.37 -5.70 -18.93
C PRO A 69 2.95 -5.86 -19.46
N ASN A 70 2.27 -6.95 -19.07
CA ASN A 70 0.90 -7.25 -19.48
C ASN A 70 -0.15 -6.88 -18.41
N ALA A 71 0.26 -6.27 -17.30
CA ALA A 71 -0.70 -5.85 -16.29
C ALA A 71 -1.60 -4.74 -16.84
N THR A 72 -2.91 -4.94 -16.76
CA THR A 72 -3.92 -3.94 -17.15
C THR A 72 -4.25 -2.96 -16.03
N HIS A 73 -3.44 -2.95 -14.96
CA HIS A 73 -3.63 -2.15 -13.76
C HIS A 73 -2.29 -1.66 -13.20
N PRO A 74 -2.29 -0.56 -12.43
CA PRO A 74 -1.10 -0.10 -11.73
C PRO A 74 -0.70 -1.07 -10.61
N MET A 75 0.49 -0.88 -10.05
CA MET A 75 0.99 -1.63 -8.89
C MET A 75 0.10 -1.47 -7.66
N PHE A 76 -0.49 -0.28 -7.50
CA PHE A 76 -1.38 0.03 -6.39
C PHE A 76 -2.75 0.51 -6.88
N GLU A 77 -3.81 -0.09 -6.33
CA GLU A 77 -5.20 0.32 -6.57
C GLU A 77 -5.94 0.50 -5.24
N THR A 78 -6.95 1.38 -5.21
CA THR A 78 -7.95 1.35 -4.13
C THR A 78 -8.98 0.26 -4.41
N ARG A 79 -9.78 -0.12 -3.40
CA ARG A 79 -10.94 -1.01 -3.59
C ARG A 79 -11.83 -0.56 -4.72
N LYS A 80 -12.20 0.71 -4.71
CA LYS A 80 -13.05 1.31 -5.74
C LYS A 80 -12.45 1.15 -7.15
N MET A 81 -11.15 1.36 -7.33
CA MET A 81 -10.50 1.19 -8.64
C MET A 81 -10.55 -0.26 -9.13
N MET A 82 -10.33 -1.22 -8.23
CA MET A 82 -10.44 -2.65 -8.57
C MET A 82 -11.87 -3.01 -8.97
N ASP A 83 -12.86 -2.52 -8.23
CA ASP A 83 -14.28 -2.77 -8.50
C ASP A 83 -14.71 -2.14 -9.84
N ASP A 84 -14.32 -0.89 -10.11
CA ASP A 84 -14.61 -0.20 -11.37
C ASP A 84 -14.00 -0.95 -12.58
N ARG A 85 -12.81 -1.55 -12.41
CA ARG A 85 -12.15 -2.35 -13.45
C ARG A 85 -12.82 -3.70 -13.68
N GLN A 86 -13.33 -4.37 -12.65
CA GLN A 86 -14.06 -5.63 -12.80
C GLN A 86 -15.45 -5.45 -13.41
N ALA A 87 -16.03 -4.25 -13.27
CA ALA A 87 -17.31 -3.89 -13.85
C ALA A 87 -17.24 -3.49 -15.34
N SER A 88 -16.02 -3.34 -15.89
CA SER A 88 -15.75 -2.96 -17.29
C SER A 88 -15.45 -4.17 -18.17
#